data_AF-A0A4U0ZZP2-F1
#
_entry.id   AF-A0A4U0ZZP2-F1
#
_cell.length_a   1.000
_cell.length_b   1.000
_cell.length_c   1.000
_cell.angle_alpha   90.00
_cell.angle_beta   90.00
_cell.angle_gamma   90.00
#
_symmetry.space_group_name_H-M   'P 1'
#
loop_
_entity.id
_entity.type
_entity.pdbx_description
1 polymer ?
#
loop_
_entity_poly.entity_id
_entity_poly.type
_entity_poly.pdbx_seq_one_letter_code
_entity_poly.pdbx_strand_id
1 'polypeptide(L)'
;MNLTIEQSCPSCGAQIVLNEDDKLIRCEFCDVTNFRLDLSASRYVLPFSLPDDVEESELIYVPYLRFKGTVYFVENDQVRYKIVDTTRLALELQTLPPSLGLRPQAMKIRPVTSKVQGQFYLQTVPVKEAFLQAAKLVDLFSDNNKKQILHRAFIGETISLIYQPLYLRNGNVIDAVDKRSLGAVNLLGDRPKTCKSKKAWEPLFISTICPACGGLLQGERDSRVLRCGNCNIHWAEEKTRLVKVHWSVAENNRKYSKYFPFWKIHFSTTGHDLKDYGALLRFTNQPIIAPESMQQEPLYFFVPAFKVNPKTFLQIASQLTIAQGKIPEGGPMEKVSSHPVTLNKSEAVQSIKSILAHLTVGKKKKLLHLSEIRIEVSRSELVFLPFAKKVHDYIQVHTPAALQVAAVRYGRSL
;
A
#
# COMPACT_ATOMS: atom_id res chain seq x y z
N MET A 1 -11.21 -3.38 -7.70
CA MET A 1 -10.99 -3.89 -9.08
C MET A 1 -9.52 -3.64 -9.41
N ASN A 2 -8.84 -4.55 -10.11
CA ASN A 2 -7.41 -4.43 -10.37
C ASN A 2 -7.15 -3.94 -11.80
N LEU A 3 -6.08 -3.16 -12.01
CA LEU A 3 -5.61 -2.89 -13.38
C LEU A 3 -5.06 -4.17 -13.97
N THR A 4 -5.29 -4.35 -15.26
CA THR A 4 -4.65 -5.38 -16.06
C THR A 4 -3.52 -4.75 -16.86
N ILE A 5 -2.29 -5.15 -16.57
CA ILE A 5 -1.07 -4.57 -17.15
C ILE A 5 -0.47 -5.58 -18.12
N GLU A 6 -0.38 -5.20 -19.39
CA GLU A 6 0.34 -5.97 -20.41
C GLU A 6 1.78 -5.47 -20.52
N GLN A 7 2.73 -6.40 -20.38
CA GLN A 7 4.15 -6.10 -20.56
C GLN A 7 4.92 -7.33 -21.02
N SER A 8 6.16 -7.13 -21.47
CA SER A 8 7.08 -8.23 -21.75
C SER A 8 7.68 -8.80 -20.46
N CYS A 9 7.95 -10.10 -20.46
CA CYS A 9 8.71 -10.78 -19.42
C CYS A 9 10.14 -10.20 -19.40
N PRO A 10 10.66 -9.79 -18.23
CA PRO A 10 12.01 -9.23 -18.13
C PRO A 10 13.11 -10.26 -18.42
N SER A 11 12.79 -11.56 -18.40
CA SER A 11 13.77 -12.64 -18.64
C SER A 11 13.79 -13.15 -20.08
N CYS A 12 12.63 -13.36 -20.71
CA CYS A 12 12.54 -13.96 -22.06
C CYS A 12 11.84 -13.10 -23.11
N GLY A 13 11.29 -11.94 -22.74
CA GLY A 13 10.59 -11.04 -23.66
C GLY A 13 9.15 -11.43 -24.01
N ALA A 14 8.69 -12.63 -23.65
CA ALA A 14 7.33 -13.10 -23.91
C ALA A 14 6.26 -12.19 -23.27
N GLN A 15 5.11 -12.03 -23.92
CA GLN A 15 4.04 -11.18 -23.41
C GLN A 15 3.38 -11.81 -22.19
N ILE A 16 3.29 -11.06 -21.10
CA ILE A 16 2.70 -11.47 -19.82
C ILE A 16 1.68 -10.43 -19.35
N VAL A 17 0.75 -10.88 -18.50
CA VAL A 17 -0.29 -10.05 -17.90
C VAL A 17 -0.14 -10.03 -16.39
N LEU A 18 -0.15 -8.82 -15.81
CA LEU A 18 0.04 -8.57 -14.39
C LEU A 18 -1.14 -7.79 -13.81
N ASN A 19 -1.38 -7.96 -12.51
CA ASN A 19 -2.16 -7.01 -11.74
C ASN A 19 -1.27 -5.90 -11.19
N GLU A 20 -1.88 -4.76 -10.85
CA GLU A 20 -1.18 -3.62 -10.26
C GLU A 20 -0.43 -3.97 -8.95
N ASP A 21 -1.02 -4.80 -8.10
CA ASP A 21 -0.43 -5.23 -6.82
C ASP A 21 0.59 -6.39 -6.96
N ASP A 22 0.76 -6.95 -8.16
CA ASP A 22 1.67 -8.09 -8.37
C ASP A 22 3.15 -7.63 -8.20
N LYS A 23 3.83 -8.29 -7.26
CA LYS A 23 5.26 -8.22 -6.98
C LYS A 23 6.04 -9.38 -7.56
N LEU A 24 5.54 -10.59 -7.35
CA LEU A 24 6.12 -11.80 -7.90
C LEU A 24 5.45 -12.17 -9.20
N ILE A 25 6.26 -12.33 -10.22
CA ILE A 25 5.84 -12.58 -11.58
C ILE A 25 6.53 -13.85 -12.06
N ARG A 26 5.78 -14.94 -12.11
CA ARG A 26 6.23 -16.17 -12.75
C ARG A 26 5.81 -16.13 -14.22
N CYS A 27 6.80 -16.18 -15.12
CA CYS A 27 6.53 -16.25 -16.55
C CYS A 27 6.10 -17.67 -16.94
N GLU A 28 4.98 -17.81 -17.65
CA GLU A 28 4.49 -19.12 -18.12
C GLU A 28 5.32 -19.70 -19.27
N PHE A 29 6.18 -18.89 -19.90
CA PHE A 29 6.99 -19.30 -21.06
C PHE A 29 8.38 -19.77 -20.67
N CYS A 30 9.07 -19.05 -19.78
CA CYS A 30 10.43 -19.41 -19.34
C CYS A 30 10.50 -19.92 -17.89
N ASP A 31 9.38 -19.99 -17.18
CA ASP A 31 9.27 -20.38 -15.77
C ASP A 31 10.08 -19.55 -14.76
N VAL A 32 10.80 -18.52 -15.21
CA VAL A 32 11.55 -17.62 -14.33
C VAL A 32 10.59 -16.75 -13.54
N THR A 33 10.81 -16.69 -12.23
CA THR A 33 10.10 -15.79 -11.33
C THR A 33 10.91 -14.53 -11.07
N ASN A 34 10.32 -13.38 -11.35
CA ASN A 34 10.91 -12.06 -11.15
C ASN A 34 10.19 -11.30 -10.04
N PHE A 35 10.93 -10.51 -9.29
CA PHE A 35 10.39 -9.63 -8.25
C PHE A 35 10.43 -8.18 -8.73
N ARG A 36 9.28 -7.51 -8.71
CA ARG A 36 9.09 -6.12 -9.13
C ARG A 36 9.40 -5.15 -7.99
N LEU A 37 10.29 -4.20 -8.24
CA LEU A 37 10.69 -3.16 -7.28
C LEU A 37 9.75 -1.93 -7.30
N ASP A 38 9.54 -1.32 -6.13
CA ASP A 38 8.85 -0.05 -5.88
C ASP A 38 9.83 1.11 -5.66
N LEU A 39 10.56 1.49 -6.71
CA LEU A 39 11.49 2.62 -6.65
C LEU A 39 10.81 3.97 -6.85
N SER A 40 9.73 3.99 -7.64
CA SER A 40 8.93 5.19 -7.90
C SER A 40 7.50 4.81 -8.27
N ALA A 41 6.60 5.79 -8.28
CA ALA A 41 5.23 5.59 -8.73
C ALA A 41 5.23 5.00 -10.15
N SER A 42 4.55 3.87 -10.30
CA SER A 42 4.48 3.16 -11.57
C SER A 42 3.75 4.00 -12.61
N ARG A 43 4.24 3.98 -13.85
CA ARG A 43 3.71 4.79 -14.96
C ARG A 43 3.13 3.89 -16.03
N TYR A 44 1.90 4.17 -16.43
CA TYR A 44 1.16 3.41 -17.43
C TYR A 44 0.56 4.31 -18.50
N VAL A 45 0.28 3.75 -19.66
CA VAL A 45 -0.40 4.41 -20.78
C VAL A 45 -1.68 3.64 -21.09
N LEU A 46 -2.78 4.38 -21.31
CA LEU A 46 -4.01 3.79 -21.85
C LEU A 46 -3.77 3.27 -23.27
N PRO A 47 -4.41 2.16 -23.69
CA PRO A 47 -4.28 1.71 -25.07
C PRO A 47 -4.84 2.75 -26.03
N PHE A 48 -4.22 2.89 -27.20
CA PHE A 48 -4.63 3.85 -28.23
C PHE A 48 -4.59 3.24 -29.62
N SER A 49 -5.31 3.88 -30.56
CA SER A 49 -5.29 3.58 -31.99
C SER A 49 -5.20 4.90 -32.75
N LEU A 50 -4.16 5.04 -33.57
CA LEU A 50 -3.93 6.23 -34.37
C LEU A 50 -4.50 6.07 -35.79
N PRO A 51 -5.00 7.14 -36.41
CA PRO A 51 -5.16 7.23 -37.86
C PRO A 51 -3.81 7.06 -38.60
N ASP A 52 -3.87 6.66 -39.87
CA ASP A 52 -2.66 6.46 -40.71
C ASP A 52 -1.83 7.73 -40.91
N ASP A 53 -2.45 8.90 -40.77
CA ASP A 53 -1.83 10.22 -40.92
C ASP A 53 -1.28 10.81 -39.60
N VAL A 54 -1.29 10.04 -38.50
CA VAL A 54 -0.79 10.50 -37.19
C VAL A 54 0.24 9.52 -36.65
N GLU A 55 1.44 10.01 -36.40
CA GLU A 55 2.51 9.22 -35.80
C GLU A 55 2.43 9.20 -34.27
N GLU A 56 2.97 8.15 -33.64
CA GLU A 56 3.11 8.10 -32.17
C GLU A 56 4.00 9.24 -31.63
N SER A 57 4.93 9.71 -32.46
CA SER A 57 5.83 10.83 -32.16
C SER A 57 5.09 12.15 -31.90
N GLU A 58 3.87 12.29 -32.41
CA GLU A 58 2.99 13.44 -32.30
C GLU A 58 2.06 13.40 -31.08
N LEU A 59 2.02 12.27 -30.35
CA LEU A 59 1.15 12.12 -29.20
C LEU A 59 1.57 13.01 -28.01
N ILE A 60 0.56 13.49 -27.31
CA ILE A 60 0.64 14.19 -26.03
C ILE A 60 0.03 13.29 -24.95
N TYR A 61 0.80 12.97 -23.93
CA TYR A 61 0.39 12.12 -22.83
C TYR A 61 0.06 12.96 -21.59
N VAL A 62 -1.22 13.00 -21.23
CA VAL A 62 -1.73 13.74 -20.09
C VAL A 62 -1.73 12.87 -18.82
N PRO A 63 -1.06 13.28 -17.73
CA PRO A 63 -0.97 12.48 -16.51
C PRO A 63 -2.25 12.54 -15.66
N TYR A 64 -2.70 11.36 -15.23
CA TYR A 64 -3.69 11.18 -14.19
C TYR A 64 -3.08 10.35 -13.05
N LEU A 65 -3.16 10.84 -11.81
CA LEU A 65 -2.79 10.07 -10.63
C LEU A 65 -3.91 9.11 -10.27
N ARG A 66 -3.62 7.83 -10.20
CA ARG A 66 -4.50 6.82 -9.62
C ARG A 66 -4.08 6.54 -8.19
N PHE A 67 -5.08 6.50 -7.31
CA PHE A 67 -4.95 6.11 -5.92
C PHE A 67 -5.86 4.92 -5.67
N LYS A 68 -5.27 3.79 -5.26
CA LYS A 68 -5.98 2.60 -4.81
C LYS A 68 -5.49 2.25 -3.41
N GLY A 69 -6.35 2.13 -2.40
CA GLY A 69 -5.95 1.68 -1.07
C GLY A 69 -6.87 2.15 0.05
N THR A 70 -6.40 1.99 1.29
CA THR A 70 -7.16 2.43 2.48
C THR A 70 -6.58 3.70 3.05
N VAL A 71 -7.48 4.61 3.41
CA VAL A 71 -7.16 5.87 4.07
C VAL A 71 -7.78 5.88 5.45
N TYR A 72 -6.96 6.12 6.47
CA TYR A 72 -7.41 6.34 7.83
C TYR A 72 -7.30 7.82 8.16
N PHE A 73 -8.35 8.35 8.80
CA PHE A 73 -8.41 9.73 9.27
C PHE A 73 -8.75 9.75 10.74
N VAL A 74 -8.07 10.59 11.50
CA VAL A 74 -8.49 10.95 12.84
C VAL A 74 -9.13 12.33 12.75
N GLU A 75 -10.43 12.37 12.91
CA GLU A 75 -11.26 13.56 12.80
C GLU A 75 -11.94 13.80 14.14
N ASN A 76 -11.63 14.94 14.76
CA ASN A 76 -12.05 15.27 16.13
C ASN A 76 -11.75 14.12 17.11
N ASP A 77 -12.78 13.37 17.51
CA ASP A 77 -12.73 12.28 18.47
C ASP A 77 -13.04 10.91 17.84
N GLN A 78 -12.96 10.77 16.51
CA GLN A 78 -13.26 9.54 15.80
C GLN A 78 -12.14 9.12 14.85
N VAL A 79 -11.90 7.80 14.80
CA VAL A 79 -11.09 7.20 13.74
C VAL A 79 -12.04 6.76 12.64
N ARG A 80 -11.90 7.36 11.47
CA ARG A 80 -12.65 7.03 10.26
C ARG A 80 -11.71 6.39 9.25
N TYR A 81 -12.27 5.60 8.35
CA TYR A 81 -11.51 5.03 7.26
C TYR A 81 -12.34 4.97 5.99
N LYS A 82 -11.69 5.02 4.83
CA LYS A 82 -12.30 4.88 3.51
C LYS A 82 -11.40 4.05 2.61
N ILE A 83 -12.02 3.24 1.75
CA ILE A 83 -11.34 2.59 0.64
C ILE A 83 -11.48 3.52 -0.55
N VAL A 84 -10.37 3.85 -1.20
CA VAL A 84 -10.31 4.77 -2.35
C VAL A 84 -9.77 3.99 -3.54
N ASP A 85 -10.46 4.07 -4.67
CA ASP A 85 -9.99 3.64 -6.00
C ASP A 85 -10.46 4.70 -6.99
N THR A 86 -9.60 5.65 -7.31
CA THR A 86 -9.98 6.78 -8.19
C THR A 86 -8.78 7.33 -8.93
N THR A 87 -9.06 8.00 -10.05
CA THR A 87 -8.06 8.76 -10.81
C THR A 87 -8.33 10.25 -10.75
N ARG A 88 -7.28 11.06 -10.74
CA ARG A 88 -7.36 12.52 -10.77
C ARG A 88 -6.37 13.09 -11.77
N LEU A 89 -6.84 14.06 -12.56
CA LEU A 89 -5.97 14.84 -13.42
C LEU A 89 -4.82 15.43 -12.58
N ALA A 90 -3.58 15.19 -13.01
CA ALA A 90 -2.39 15.61 -12.27
C ALA A 90 -1.84 16.96 -12.76
N LEU A 91 -2.71 17.76 -13.38
CA LEU A 91 -2.43 19.06 -13.96
C LEU A 91 -3.38 20.11 -13.38
N GLU A 92 -2.91 21.35 -13.29
CA GLU A 92 -3.72 22.51 -12.96
C GLU A 92 -4.47 23.02 -14.22
N LEU A 93 -5.24 22.12 -14.84
CA LEU A 93 -6.08 22.43 -15.99
C LEU A 93 -7.53 22.12 -15.63
N GLN A 94 -8.41 23.12 -15.69
CA GLN A 94 -9.84 22.94 -15.37
C GLN A 94 -10.67 22.43 -16.56
N THR A 95 -10.05 22.34 -17.73
CA THR A 95 -10.67 22.13 -19.05
C THR A 95 -10.71 20.66 -19.47
N LEU A 96 -9.81 19.82 -18.95
CA LEU A 96 -9.80 18.38 -19.23
C LEU A 96 -10.67 17.62 -18.22
N PRO A 97 -11.18 16.43 -18.57
CA PRO A 97 -11.95 15.61 -17.65
C PRO A 97 -11.19 15.39 -16.33
N PRO A 98 -11.82 15.55 -15.16
CA PRO A 98 -11.13 15.50 -13.88
C PRO A 98 -10.70 14.07 -13.46
N SER A 99 -11.14 13.05 -14.20
CA SER A 99 -10.87 11.63 -13.95
C SER A 99 -10.96 10.83 -15.25
N LEU A 100 -10.24 9.71 -15.31
CA LEU A 100 -10.35 8.72 -16.41
C LEU A 100 -11.59 7.81 -16.28
N GLY A 101 -12.34 7.94 -15.18
CA GLY A 101 -13.48 7.07 -14.89
C GLY A 101 -13.02 5.63 -14.66
N LEU A 102 -13.71 4.68 -15.30
CA LEU A 102 -13.42 3.24 -15.20
C LEU A 102 -12.45 2.73 -16.28
N ARG A 103 -11.96 3.60 -17.17
CA ARG A 103 -11.13 3.20 -18.32
C ARG A 103 -9.91 2.38 -17.91
N PRO A 104 -9.11 2.79 -16.90
CA PRO A 104 -7.96 2.00 -16.48
C PRO A 104 -8.31 0.57 -16.03
N GLN A 105 -9.47 0.39 -15.40
CA GLN A 105 -9.93 -0.90 -14.90
C GLN A 105 -10.59 -1.76 -16.00
N ALA A 106 -11.11 -1.12 -17.06
CA ALA A 106 -11.75 -1.79 -18.19
C ALA A 106 -10.79 -2.14 -19.34
N MET A 107 -9.55 -1.65 -19.29
CA MET A 107 -8.59 -1.74 -20.39
C MET A 107 -7.29 -2.43 -19.95
N LYS A 108 -6.63 -3.05 -20.92
CA LYS A 108 -5.26 -3.54 -20.79
C LYS A 108 -4.29 -2.39 -21.01
N ILE A 109 -3.73 -1.87 -19.90
CA ILE A 109 -2.78 -0.77 -19.93
C ILE A 109 -1.35 -1.30 -20.08
N ARG A 110 -0.42 -0.43 -20.52
CA ARG A 110 0.99 -0.81 -20.71
C ARG A 110 1.91 0.07 -19.88
N PRO A 111 3.02 -0.44 -19.34
CA PRO A 111 4.01 0.39 -18.66
C PRO A 111 4.63 1.40 -19.63
N VAL A 112 4.92 2.59 -19.14
CA VAL A 112 5.73 3.56 -19.90
C VAL A 112 7.17 3.05 -19.96
N THR A 113 7.70 2.88 -21.16
CA THR A 113 9.11 2.55 -21.39
C THR A 113 9.80 3.68 -22.13
N SER A 114 11.13 3.67 -22.13
CA SER A 114 11.95 4.61 -22.93
C SER A 114 11.71 4.50 -24.45
N LYS A 115 11.02 3.46 -24.91
CA LYS A 115 10.65 3.26 -26.31
C LYS A 115 9.35 3.97 -26.71
N VAL A 116 8.51 4.33 -25.73
CA VAL A 116 7.25 5.05 -26.00
C VAL A 116 7.59 6.45 -26.51
N GLN A 117 7.07 6.79 -27.68
CA GLN A 117 7.33 8.07 -28.36
C GLN A 117 6.40 9.17 -27.81
N GLY A 118 6.32 10.33 -28.49
CA GLY A 118 5.46 11.45 -28.07
C GLY A 118 6.04 12.32 -26.95
N GLN A 119 5.18 13.13 -26.33
CA GLN A 119 5.53 14.10 -25.28
C GLN A 119 4.66 13.89 -24.04
N PHE A 120 5.28 13.79 -22.87
CA PHE A 120 4.60 13.59 -21.60
C PHE A 120 4.49 14.90 -20.85
N TYR A 121 3.27 15.30 -20.49
CA TYR A 121 3.06 16.44 -19.62
C TYR A 121 3.60 16.13 -18.22
N LEU A 122 4.35 17.09 -17.67
CA LEU A 122 4.83 17.00 -16.31
C LEU A 122 3.67 17.26 -15.35
N GLN A 123 3.52 16.38 -14.37
CA GLN A 123 2.61 16.58 -13.25
C GLN A 123 2.92 17.92 -12.58
N THR A 124 1.91 18.78 -12.46
CA THR A 124 2.02 20.07 -11.75
C THR A 124 1.40 20.01 -10.36
N VAL A 125 0.37 19.17 -10.17
CA VAL A 125 -0.30 19.00 -8.88
C VAL A 125 0.50 18.05 -7.99
N PRO A 126 0.90 18.42 -6.76
CA PRO A 126 1.57 17.51 -5.84
C PRO A 126 0.73 16.27 -5.52
N VAL A 127 1.36 15.10 -5.40
CA VAL A 127 0.66 13.82 -5.11
C VAL A 127 -0.22 13.93 -3.87
N LYS A 128 0.28 14.58 -2.82
CA LYS A 128 -0.45 14.81 -1.56
C LYS A 128 -1.72 15.63 -1.79
N GLU A 129 -1.69 16.63 -2.66
CA GLU A 129 -2.83 17.50 -2.93
C GLU A 129 -3.86 16.82 -3.83
N ALA A 130 -3.43 16.18 -4.92
CA ALA A 130 -4.29 15.37 -5.79
C ALA A 130 -5.00 14.28 -4.99
N PHE A 131 -4.28 13.66 -4.05
CA PHE A 131 -4.85 12.70 -3.12
C PHE A 131 -5.89 13.33 -2.19
N LEU A 132 -5.60 14.48 -1.58
CA LEU A 132 -6.56 15.15 -0.69
C LEU A 132 -7.84 15.55 -1.43
N GLN A 133 -7.74 15.95 -2.70
CA GLN A 133 -8.89 16.20 -3.56
C GLN A 133 -9.66 14.90 -3.84
N ALA A 134 -8.96 13.80 -4.15
CA ALA A 134 -9.56 12.49 -4.35
C ALA A 134 -10.34 12.02 -3.11
N ALA A 135 -9.76 12.14 -1.91
CA ALA A 135 -10.40 11.78 -0.66
C ALA A 135 -11.62 12.68 -0.35
N LYS A 136 -11.51 14.00 -0.55
CA LYS A 136 -12.61 14.97 -0.34
C LYS A 136 -13.81 14.73 -1.25
N LEU A 137 -13.60 14.23 -2.47
CA LEU A 137 -14.73 13.92 -3.37
C LEU A 137 -15.53 12.71 -2.90
N VAL A 138 -14.93 11.82 -2.10
CA VAL A 138 -15.66 10.80 -1.35
C VAL A 138 -16.37 11.42 -0.12
N ASP A 139 -15.97 12.61 0.33
CA ASP A 139 -16.61 13.37 1.41
C ASP A 139 -17.74 14.30 0.93
N LEU A 140 -17.96 14.49 -0.39
CA LEU A 140 -19.11 15.28 -0.89
C LEU A 140 -20.49 14.72 -0.47
N PHE A 141 -20.53 13.51 0.11
CA PHE A 141 -21.69 12.91 0.75
C PHE A 141 -21.66 13.00 2.29
N SER A 142 -20.89 13.92 2.88
CA SER A 142 -20.75 14.07 4.33
C SER A 142 -20.64 15.55 4.73
N ASP A 143 -21.51 15.98 5.63
CA ASP A 143 -21.83 17.38 5.94
C ASP A 143 -20.68 18.37 6.07
N ASN A 144 -20.98 19.57 5.56
CA ASN A 144 -20.21 20.79 5.34
C ASN A 144 -19.64 21.49 6.60
N ASN A 145 -19.36 20.75 7.68
CA ASN A 145 -18.79 21.34 8.89
C ASN A 145 -17.25 21.32 8.86
N LYS A 146 -16.63 22.42 9.30
CA LYS A 146 -15.17 22.61 9.50
C LYS A 146 -14.62 21.61 10.52
N LYS A 147 -14.46 20.34 10.15
CA LYS A 147 -13.91 19.31 11.01
C LYS A 147 -12.38 19.31 10.91
N GLN A 148 -11.70 19.36 12.06
CA GLN A 148 -10.24 19.39 12.11
C GLN A 148 -9.69 17.96 11.93
N ILE A 149 -8.86 17.77 10.91
CA ILE A 149 -8.20 16.49 10.67
C ILE A 149 -6.86 16.48 11.41
N LEU A 150 -6.76 15.62 12.43
CA LEU A 150 -5.64 15.54 13.35
C LEU A 150 -4.53 14.62 12.83
N HIS A 151 -4.90 13.57 12.09
CA HIS A 151 -3.98 12.61 11.51
C HIS A 151 -4.55 11.94 10.27
N ARG A 152 -3.66 11.55 9.34
CA ARG A 152 -3.98 10.73 8.17
C ARG A 152 -2.91 9.66 7.96
N ALA A 153 -3.34 8.44 7.65
CA ALA A 153 -2.48 7.34 7.25
C ALA A 153 -3.01 6.67 5.97
N PHE A 154 -2.09 6.32 5.07
CA PHE A 154 -2.36 5.59 3.84
C PHE A 154 -1.75 4.21 4.02
N ILE A 155 -2.59 3.17 3.94
CA ILE A 155 -2.14 1.79 4.17
C ILE A 155 -2.69 0.90 3.07
N GLY A 156 -1.84 0.01 2.56
CA GLY A 156 -2.17 -0.89 1.47
C GLY A 156 -2.33 -0.16 0.15
N GLU A 157 -1.82 1.07 0.05
CA GLU A 157 -2.00 1.93 -1.10
C GLU A 157 -1.06 1.61 -2.25
N THR A 158 -1.57 1.79 -3.45
CA THR A 158 -0.80 1.89 -4.67
C THR A 158 -1.08 3.24 -5.32
N ILE A 159 0.01 3.93 -5.64
CA ILE A 159 -0.01 5.19 -6.39
C ILE A 159 0.60 4.92 -7.75
N SER A 160 -0.17 5.18 -8.80
CA SER A 160 0.29 5.06 -10.17
C SER A 160 -0.05 6.31 -10.97
N LEU A 161 0.76 6.61 -11.98
CA LEU A 161 0.51 7.63 -12.99
C LEU A 161 0.00 6.95 -14.25
N ILE A 162 -1.19 7.31 -14.69
CA ILE A 162 -1.83 6.77 -15.89
C ILE A 162 -1.93 7.90 -16.90
N TYR A 163 -1.35 7.70 -18.07
CA TYR A 163 -1.31 8.67 -19.13
C TYR A 163 -2.44 8.43 -20.12
N GLN A 164 -3.24 9.47 -20.35
CA GLN A 164 -4.19 9.53 -21.46
C GLN A 164 -3.46 10.03 -22.71
N PRO A 165 -3.43 9.24 -23.79
CA PRO A 165 -2.84 9.64 -25.06
C PRO A 165 -3.80 10.54 -25.83
N LEU A 166 -3.33 11.70 -26.26
CA LEU A 166 -4.06 12.69 -27.04
C LEU A 166 -3.27 13.08 -28.29
N TYR A 167 -3.94 13.47 -29.37
CA TYR A 167 -3.31 14.09 -30.54
C TYR A 167 -4.09 15.33 -30.97
N LEU A 168 -3.49 16.16 -31.83
CA LEU A 168 -4.13 17.35 -32.37
C LEU A 168 -4.61 17.08 -33.79
N ARG A 169 -5.84 17.48 -34.12
CA ARG A 169 -6.37 17.42 -35.48
C ARG A 169 -7.30 18.59 -35.75
N ASN A 170 -7.05 19.33 -36.82
CA ASN A 170 -7.88 20.46 -37.25
C ASN A 170 -8.15 21.47 -36.11
N GLY A 171 -7.13 21.77 -35.30
CA GLY A 171 -7.24 22.69 -34.15
C GLY A 171 -7.96 22.12 -32.92
N ASN A 172 -8.33 20.84 -32.93
CA ASN A 172 -8.97 20.15 -31.80
C ASN A 172 -8.03 19.14 -31.13
N VAL A 173 -8.24 18.95 -29.84
CA VAL A 173 -7.63 17.89 -29.03
C VAL A 173 -8.49 16.65 -29.16
N ILE A 174 -7.90 15.56 -29.63
CA ILE A 174 -8.58 14.28 -29.83
C ILE A 174 -8.05 13.25 -28.84
N ASP A 175 -8.95 12.48 -28.22
CA ASP A 175 -8.63 11.33 -27.39
C ASP A 175 -8.20 10.16 -28.27
N ALA A 176 -6.96 9.68 -28.14
CA ALA A 176 -6.45 8.57 -28.96
C ALA A 176 -7.01 7.20 -28.55
N VAL A 177 -7.74 7.12 -27.43
CA VAL A 177 -8.37 5.88 -26.94
C VAL A 177 -9.66 5.60 -27.71
N ASP A 178 -10.56 6.58 -27.81
CA ASP A 178 -11.89 6.42 -28.41
C ASP A 178 -12.17 7.37 -29.59
N LYS A 179 -11.15 8.12 -30.03
CA LYS A 179 -11.16 9.04 -31.19
C LYS A 179 -12.16 10.19 -31.04
N ARG A 180 -12.58 10.52 -29.82
CA ARG A 180 -13.50 11.64 -29.55
C ARG A 180 -12.75 12.96 -29.47
N SER A 181 -13.34 14.00 -30.04
CA SER A 181 -12.89 15.37 -29.82
C SER A 181 -13.21 15.80 -28.39
N LEU A 182 -12.19 16.23 -27.65
CA LEU A 182 -12.34 16.83 -26.32
C LEU A 182 -12.64 18.34 -26.42
N GLY A 183 -12.38 18.94 -27.58
CA GLY A 183 -12.62 20.35 -27.92
C GLY A 183 -11.37 21.02 -28.48
N ALA A 184 -11.34 22.35 -28.50
CA ALA A 184 -10.26 23.11 -29.14
C ALA A 184 -8.90 22.98 -28.43
N VAL A 185 -7.80 23.23 -29.14
CA VAL A 185 -6.42 23.11 -28.63
C VAL A 185 -6.13 23.98 -27.40
N ASN A 186 -6.89 25.07 -27.21
CA ASN A 186 -6.82 25.93 -26.04
C ASN A 186 -7.16 25.20 -24.72
N LEU A 187 -7.83 24.04 -24.77
CA LEU A 187 -8.07 23.20 -23.61
C LEU A 187 -6.78 22.69 -22.95
N LEU A 188 -5.67 22.63 -23.69
CA LEU A 188 -4.37 22.26 -23.14
C LEU A 188 -3.67 23.41 -22.41
N GLY A 189 -4.28 24.61 -22.38
CA GLY A 189 -3.74 25.81 -21.73
C GLY A 189 -2.42 26.28 -22.35
N ASP A 190 -1.71 27.16 -21.63
CA ASP A 190 -0.32 27.49 -21.94
C ASP A 190 0.52 26.22 -21.74
N ARG A 191 0.90 25.60 -22.86
CA ARG A 191 1.59 24.31 -22.99
C ARG A 191 2.35 23.91 -21.72
N PRO A 192 1.77 23.04 -20.86
CA PRO A 192 2.43 22.53 -19.67
C PRO A 192 3.81 21.98 -20.05
N LYS A 193 4.79 22.15 -19.15
CA LYS A 193 6.14 21.63 -19.40
C LYS A 193 6.06 20.14 -19.77
N THR A 194 6.73 19.78 -20.85
CA THR A 194 6.73 18.41 -21.38
C THR A 194 8.10 17.76 -21.23
N CYS A 195 8.15 16.45 -21.35
CA CYS A 195 9.39 15.70 -21.52
C CYS A 195 9.16 14.42 -22.31
N LYS A 196 10.25 13.83 -22.81
CA LYS A 196 10.24 12.46 -23.36
C LYS A 196 10.18 11.43 -22.23
N SER A 197 9.76 10.22 -22.58
CA SER A 197 9.84 9.05 -21.71
C SER A 197 11.29 8.82 -21.26
N LYS A 198 11.47 8.28 -20.04
CA LYS A 198 12.80 8.11 -19.42
C LYS A 198 13.00 6.66 -19.01
N LYS A 199 14.22 6.15 -19.13
CA LYS A 199 14.58 4.79 -18.66
C LYS A 199 14.29 4.60 -17.16
N ALA A 200 14.45 5.64 -16.35
CA ALA A 200 14.14 5.61 -14.92
C ALA A 200 12.64 5.43 -14.60
N TRP A 201 11.75 5.49 -15.60
CA TRP A 201 10.32 5.24 -15.45
C TRP A 201 9.93 3.77 -15.70
N GLU A 202 10.85 2.99 -16.28
CA GLU A 202 10.61 1.58 -16.55
C GLU A 202 10.46 0.80 -15.25
N PRO A 203 9.56 -0.19 -15.21
CA PRO A 203 9.48 -1.10 -14.08
C PRO A 203 10.78 -1.88 -13.96
N LEU A 204 11.35 -1.92 -12.75
CA LEU A 204 12.56 -2.65 -12.46
C LEU A 204 12.24 -3.99 -11.81
N PHE A 205 12.94 -5.02 -12.28
CA PHE A 205 12.78 -6.39 -11.83
C PHE A 205 14.12 -6.96 -11.39
N ILE A 206 14.09 -7.76 -10.33
CA ILE A 206 15.25 -8.53 -9.87
C ILE A 206 14.90 -10.01 -9.82
N SER A 207 15.92 -10.85 -10.00
CA SER A 207 15.79 -12.30 -9.90
C SER A 207 15.42 -12.71 -8.48
N THR A 208 14.56 -13.71 -8.33
CA THR A 208 14.13 -14.26 -7.04
C THR A 208 15.14 -15.27 -6.48
N ILE A 209 16.42 -14.88 -6.44
CA ILE A 209 17.53 -15.69 -5.94
C ILE A 209 17.94 -15.17 -4.56
N CYS A 210 18.10 -16.07 -3.59
CA CYS A 210 18.52 -15.74 -2.24
C CYS A 210 19.96 -15.23 -2.23
N PRO A 211 20.21 -13.97 -1.80
CA PRO A 211 21.55 -13.41 -1.75
C PRO A 211 22.51 -14.13 -0.79
N ALA A 212 22.01 -14.96 0.13
CA ALA A 212 22.85 -15.66 1.11
C ALA A 212 23.27 -17.07 0.67
N CYS A 213 22.47 -17.79 -0.11
CA CYS A 213 22.73 -19.21 -0.41
C CYS A 213 22.41 -19.63 -1.86
N GLY A 214 21.99 -18.71 -2.72
CA GLY A 214 21.66 -19.01 -4.13
C GLY A 214 20.35 -19.78 -4.35
N GLY A 215 19.65 -20.19 -3.28
CA GLY A 215 18.35 -20.86 -3.39
C GLY A 215 17.23 -19.94 -3.87
N LEU A 216 16.13 -20.52 -4.36
CA LEU A 216 14.96 -19.74 -4.80
C LEU A 216 14.22 -19.08 -3.64
N LEU A 217 13.80 -17.85 -3.87
CA LEU A 217 12.93 -17.09 -2.96
C LEU A 217 11.46 -17.36 -3.28
N GLN A 218 10.68 -17.61 -2.24
CA GLN A 218 9.28 -18.01 -2.31
C GLN A 218 8.37 -16.92 -1.76
N GLY A 219 7.18 -16.79 -2.35
CA GLY A 219 6.12 -15.89 -1.93
C GLY A 219 4.90 -16.03 -2.85
N GLU A 220 3.81 -15.39 -2.48
CA GLU A 220 2.64 -15.21 -3.35
C GLU A 220 2.79 -13.96 -4.23
N ARG A 221 1.92 -13.80 -5.25
CA ARG A 221 2.02 -12.71 -6.23
C ARG A 221 2.17 -11.33 -5.62
N ASP A 222 1.46 -11.00 -4.54
CA ASP A 222 1.48 -9.70 -3.86
C ASP A 222 2.44 -9.64 -2.65
N SER A 223 3.32 -10.63 -2.49
CA SER A 223 4.22 -10.70 -1.34
C SER A 223 5.28 -9.60 -1.37
N ARG A 224 5.40 -8.88 -0.25
CA ARG A 224 6.39 -7.84 0.03
C ARG A 224 7.64 -8.38 0.75
N VAL A 225 7.52 -9.54 1.37
CA VAL A 225 8.63 -10.27 1.99
C VAL A 225 8.67 -11.67 1.40
N LEU A 226 9.85 -12.05 0.92
CA LEU A 226 10.13 -13.35 0.32
C LEU A 226 10.89 -14.22 1.31
N ARG A 227 10.62 -15.52 1.28
CA ARG A 227 11.30 -16.49 2.14
C ARG A 227 12.19 -17.40 1.32
N CYS A 228 13.43 -17.61 1.74
CA CYS A 228 14.25 -18.66 1.16
C CYS A 228 13.89 -20.02 1.77
N GLY A 229 13.50 -20.99 0.95
CA GLY A 229 13.22 -22.35 1.42
C GLY A 229 14.46 -23.14 1.88
N ASN A 230 15.67 -22.69 1.51
CA ASN A 230 16.93 -23.36 1.84
C ASN A 230 17.51 -22.87 3.18
N CYS A 231 17.79 -21.56 3.31
CA CYS A 231 18.39 -21.01 4.53
C CYS A 231 17.38 -20.37 5.49
N ASN A 232 16.08 -20.40 5.17
CA ASN A 232 14.99 -19.83 5.99
C ASN A 232 15.09 -18.32 6.27
N ILE A 233 15.97 -17.60 5.58
CA ILE A 233 16.07 -16.14 5.68
C ILE A 233 14.89 -15.48 4.94
N HIS A 234 14.35 -14.43 5.56
CA HIS A 234 13.34 -13.56 4.96
C HIS A 234 13.99 -12.32 4.36
N TRP A 235 13.50 -11.92 3.20
CA TRP A 235 14.04 -10.83 2.38
C TRP A 235 12.95 -9.85 2.02
N ALA A 236 13.15 -8.57 2.32
CA ALA A 236 12.30 -7.49 1.87
C ALA A 236 13.04 -6.63 0.86
N GLU A 237 12.29 -5.93 0.03
CA GLU A 237 12.83 -4.86 -0.78
C GLU A 237 13.27 -3.68 0.09
N GLU A 238 14.46 -3.16 -0.19
CA GLU A 238 14.89 -1.83 0.23
C GLU A 238 15.62 -1.16 -0.94
N LYS A 239 14.99 -0.13 -1.51
CA LYS A 239 15.46 0.55 -2.73
C LYS A 239 15.64 -0.47 -3.86
N THR A 240 16.86 -0.68 -4.33
CA THR A 240 17.17 -1.52 -5.50
C THR A 240 17.59 -2.94 -5.15
N ARG A 241 17.54 -3.33 -3.87
CA ARG A 241 18.09 -4.61 -3.40
C ARG A 241 17.17 -5.30 -2.40
N LEU A 242 17.44 -6.59 -2.19
CA LEU A 242 16.85 -7.36 -1.10
C LEU A 242 17.71 -7.22 0.16
N VAL A 243 17.05 -6.95 1.28
CA VAL A 243 17.68 -6.88 2.61
C VAL A 243 17.07 -7.90 3.55
N LYS A 244 17.90 -8.41 4.46
CA LYS A 244 17.47 -9.39 5.46
C LYS A 244 16.44 -8.75 6.39
N VAL A 245 15.35 -9.46 6.64
CA VAL A 245 14.32 -9.08 7.60
C VAL A 245 14.52 -9.88 8.87
N HIS A 246 14.59 -9.21 10.02
CA HIS A 246 14.50 -9.89 11.31
C HIS A 246 13.10 -10.45 11.48
N TRP A 247 13.02 -11.73 11.83
CA TRP A 247 11.76 -12.43 11.96
C TRP A 247 11.80 -13.47 13.07
N SER A 248 10.62 -13.79 13.60
CA SER A 248 10.42 -14.84 14.58
C SER A 248 9.01 -15.42 14.48
N VAL A 249 8.80 -16.55 15.14
CA VAL A 249 7.52 -17.24 15.21
C VAL A 249 7.17 -17.41 16.67
N ALA A 250 6.05 -16.82 17.10
CA ALA A 250 5.58 -17.02 18.45
C ALA A 250 5.27 -18.52 18.68
N GLU A 251 5.63 -19.00 19.87
CA GLU A 251 5.40 -20.39 20.28
C GLU A 251 3.95 -20.82 20.02
N ASN A 252 3.73 -22.08 19.69
CA ASN A 252 2.40 -22.58 19.40
C ASN A 252 2.14 -23.87 20.16
N ASN A 253 1.27 -23.80 21.17
CA ASN A 253 0.85 -24.96 21.95
C ASN A 253 -0.37 -25.70 21.34
N ARG A 254 -0.88 -25.29 20.15
CA ARG A 254 -2.05 -25.90 19.51
C ARG A 254 -1.71 -26.59 18.18
N LYS A 255 -2.30 -27.78 17.98
CA LYS A 255 -2.27 -28.48 16.68
C LYS A 255 -3.15 -27.71 15.66
N TYR A 256 -2.68 -27.62 14.40
CA TYR A 256 -3.40 -27.02 13.26
C TYR A 256 -3.61 -25.49 13.28
N SER A 257 -2.59 -24.73 13.67
CA SER A 257 -2.61 -23.26 13.61
C SER A 257 -2.20 -22.73 12.22
N LYS A 258 -2.89 -21.69 11.75
CA LYS A 258 -2.44 -20.85 10.64
C LYS A 258 -1.66 -19.66 11.19
N TYR A 259 -0.51 -19.35 10.61
CA TYR A 259 0.29 -18.22 11.07
C TYR A 259 -0.05 -16.96 10.27
N PHE A 260 -0.16 -15.84 10.98
CA PHE A 260 -0.38 -14.52 10.37
C PHE A 260 0.78 -13.60 10.72
N PRO A 261 1.31 -12.85 9.74
CA PRO A 261 2.47 -12.01 9.96
C PRO A 261 2.07 -10.63 10.53
N PHE A 262 2.83 -10.16 11.51
CA PHE A 262 2.69 -8.84 12.11
C PHE A 262 4.05 -8.15 12.20
N TRP A 263 4.09 -6.86 11.92
CA TRP A 263 5.22 -6.02 12.27
C TRP A 263 5.13 -5.72 13.77
N LYS A 264 6.11 -6.19 14.54
CA LYS A 264 6.37 -5.77 15.92
C LYS A 264 7.29 -4.56 15.87
N ILE A 265 6.76 -3.39 16.20
CA ILE A 265 7.47 -2.11 16.02
C ILE A 265 7.85 -1.56 17.39
N HIS A 266 9.16 -1.41 17.58
CA HIS A 266 9.77 -0.69 18.69
C HIS A 266 9.96 0.76 18.26
N PHE A 267 9.62 1.69 19.15
CA PHE A 267 9.64 3.10 18.83
C PHE A 267 9.98 3.95 20.05
N SER A 268 10.37 5.18 19.78
CA SER A 268 10.40 6.27 20.74
C SER A 268 9.43 7.35 20.27
N THR A 269 8.98 8.18 21.21
CA THR A 269 8.12 9.33 20.91
C THR A 269 8.72 10.62 21.39
N THR A 270 8.46 11.69 20.64
CA THR A 270 8.63 13.08 21.10
C THR A 270 7.26 13.77 21.08
N GLY A 271 7.11 14.83 21.88
CA GLY A 271 5.83 15.55 22.06
C GLY A 271 4.93 14.98 23.17
N HIS A 272 4.81 13.66 23.26
CA HIS A 272 4.24 12.97 24.43
C HIS A 272 5.07 11.74 24.76
N ASP A 273 5.19 11.42 26.04
CA ASP A 273 6.04 10.34 26.52
C ASP A 273 5.27 9.00 26.53
N LEU A 274 5.51 8.15 25.52
CA LEU A 274 4.99 6.79 25.40
C LEU A 274 6.14 5.78 25.47
N LYS A 275 6.84 5.76 26.61
CA LYS A 275 8.03 4.91 26.82
C LYS A 275 7.70 3.45 27.08
N ASP A 276 6.70 3.21 27.91
CA ASP A 276 6.38 1.90 28.46
C ASP A 276 4.90 1.56 28.29
N TYR A 277 4.57 0.30 28.57
CA TYR A 277 3.20 -0.19 28.46
C TYR A 277 2.25 0.56 29.42
N GLY A 278 2.70 0.95 30.61
CA GLY A 278 1.91 1.77 31.54
C GLY A 278 1.53 3.13 30.96
N ALA A 279 2.44 3.78 30.23
CA ALA A 279 2.20 5.05 29.55
C ALA A 279 1.15 4.92 28.45
N LEU A 280 1.14 3.79 27.72
CA LEU A 280 0.05 3.49 26.77
C LEU A 280 -1.29 3.42 27.49
N LEU A 281 -1.40 2.68 28.60
CA LEU A 281 -2.66 2.52 29.32
C LEU A 281 -3.18 3.86 29.86
N ARG A 282 -2.30 4.67 30.45
CA ARG A 282 -2.63 6.02 30.94
C ARG A 282 -3.04 6.96 29.81
N PHE A 283 -2.29 6.98 28.71
CA PHE A 283 -2.61 7.80 27.55
C PHE A 283 -3.95 7.40 26.95
N THR A 284 -4.17 6.11 26.71
CA THR A 284 -5.38 5.62 26.06
C THR A 284 -6.58 5.44 26.99
N ASN A 285 -6.42 5.66 28.31
CA ASN A 285 -7.46 5.50 29.32
C ASN A 285 -8.10 4.10 29.32
N GLN A 286 -7.28 3.04 29.22
CA GLN A 286 -7.81 1.68 29.19
C GLN A 286 -8.43 1.28 30.53
N PRO A 287 -9.58 0.57 30.53
CA PRO A 287 -10.16 0.00 31.74
C PRO A 287 -9.44 -1.32 32.10
N ILE A 288 -8.12 -1.30 32.19
CA ILE A 288 -7.28 -2.47 32.47
C ILE A 288 -6.34 -2.13 33.62
N ILE A 289 -6.31 -3.00 34.64
CA ILE A 289 -5.35 -2.92 35.73
C ILE A 289 -4.21 -3.88 35.40
N ALA A 290 -3.04 -3.32 35.05
CA ALA A 290 -1.83 -4.08 34.80
C ALA A 290 -0.92 -4.09 36.04
N PRO A 291 -0.29 -5.22 36.39
CA PRO A 291 0.73 -5.27 37.45
C PRO A 291 1.89 -4.30 37.16
N GLU A 292 2.57 -3.83 38.21
CA GLU A 292 3.68 -2.87 38.07
C GLU A 292 4.80 -3.40 37.17
N SER A 293 5.14 -4.69 37.29
CA SER A 293 6.12 -5.36 36.42
C SER A 293 5.76 -5.25 34.94
N MET A 294 4.48 -5.41 34.60
CA MET A 294 3.98 -5.29 33.23
C MET A 294 3.95 -3.83 32.76
N GLN A 295 3.69 -2.88 33.66
CA GLN A 295 3.65 -1.45 33.29
C GLN A 295 5.02 -0.92 32.88
N GLN A 296 6.10 -1.46 33.45
CA GLN A 296 7.47 -1.10 33.14
C GLN A 296 8.01 -1.82 31.89
N GLU A 297 7.26 -2.77 31.32
CA GLU A 297 7.67 -3.44 30.08
C GLU A 297 7.74 -2.44 28.92
N PRO A 298 8.69 -2.62 27.99
CA PRO A 298 8.77 -1.74 26.83
C PRO A 298 7.52 -1.90 25.94
N LEU A 299 7.09 -0.77 25.38
CA LEU A 299 5.90 -0.71 24.55
C LEU A 299 6.21 -1.06 23.09
N TYR A 300 5.40 -1.94 22.49
CA TYR A 300 5.49 -2.29 21.08
C TYR A 300 4.11 -2.26 20.41
N PHE A 301 4.04 -1.81 19.16
CA PHE A 301 2.84 -2.01 18.35
C PHE A 301 2.93 -3.30 17.56
N PHE A 302 1.89 -4.11 17.63
CA PHE A 302 1.66 -5.22 16.70
C PHE A 302 0.76 -4.72 15.57
N VAL A 303 1.31 -4.63 14.36
CA VAL A 303 0.59 -4.13 13.18
C VAL A 303 0.50 -5.24 12.14
N PRO A 304 -0.68 -5.56 11.57
CA PRO A 304 -0.80 -6.55 10.50
C PRO A 304 0.18 -6.26 9.36
N ALA A 305 0.95 -7.27 8.97
CA ALA A 305 1.83 -7.20 7.81
C ALA A 305 1.12 -7.68 6.53
N PHE A 306 -0.22 -7.68 6.53
CA PHE A 306 -1.06 -8.18 5.45
C PHE A 306 -2.32 -7.32 5.28
N LYS A 307 -2.84 -7.25 4.06
CA LYS A 307 -4.04 -6.50 3.70
C LYS A 307 -5.28 -7.19 4.29
N VAL A 308 -6.07 -6.43 5.03
CA VAL A 308 -7.36 -6.83 5.61
C VAL A 308 -8.29 -5.63 5.60
N ASN A 309 -9.60 -5.83 5.75
CA ASN A 309 -10.52 -4.70 5.80
C ASN A 309 -10.13 -3.69 6.90
N PRO A 310 -10.39 -2.38 6.71
CA PRO A 310 -9.82 -1.35 7.58
C PRO A 310 -10.26 -1.43 9.05
N LYS A 311 -11.49 -1.88 9.28
CA LYS A 311 -12.03 -2.07 10.63
C LYS A 311 -11.26 -3.16 11.35
N THR A 312 -11.12 -4.32 10.71
CA THR A 312 -10.39 -5.47 11.25
C THR A 312 -8.92 -5.15 11.42
N PHE A 313 -8.31 -4.38 10.51
CA PHE A 313 -6.92 -3.93 10.63
C PHE A 313 -6.68 -3.17 11.96
N LEU A 314 -7.50 -2.15 12.24
CA LEU A 314 -7.39 -1.40 13.50
C LEU A 314 -7.71 -2.27 14.71
N GLN A 315 -8.79 -3.06 14.64
CA GLN A 315 -9.23 -3.90 15.75
C GLN A 315 -8.16 -4.91 16.17
N ILE A 316 -7.59 -5.66 15.21
CA ILE A 316 -6.58 -6.68 15.54
C ILE A 316 -5.28 -6.04 16.01
N ALA A 317 -4.86 -4.93 15.40
CA ALA A 317 -3.65 -4.23 15.81
C ALA A 317 -3.77 -3.71 17.24
N SER A 318 -4.92 -3.11 17.58
CA SER A 318 -5.25 -2.65 18.91
C SER A 318 -5.31 -3.78 19.93
N GLN A 319 -6.03 -4.88 19.63
CA GLN A 319 -6.16 -6.02 20.53
C GLN A 319 -4.82 -6.66 20.87
N LEU A 320 -3.96 -6.87 19.87
CA LEU A 320 -2.65 -7.48 20.07
C LEU A 320 -1.67 -6.54 20.77
N THR A 321 -1.72 -5.24 20.49
CA THR A 321 -0.90 -4.24 21.18
C THR A 321 -1.25 -4.16 22.67
N ILE A 322 -2.54 -4.19 23.02
CA ILE A 322 -2.97 -4.25 24.43
C ILE A 322 -2.62 -5.60 25.06
N ALA A 323 -2.74 -6.70 24.33
CA ALA A 323 -2.43 -8.03 24.85
C ALA A 323 -0.94 -8.40 24.72
N GLN A 324 -0.03 -7.44 24.49
CA GLN A 324 1.37 -7.72 24.15
C GLN A 324 2.08 -8.64 25.14
N GLY A 325 1.87 -8.46 26.45
CA GLY A 325 2.51 -9.26 27.50
C GLY A 325 2.00 -10.70 27.59
N LYS A 326 0.92 -11.05 26.87
CA LYS A 326 0.43 -12.44 26.77
C LYS A 326 1.03 -13.18 25.58
N ILE A 327 1.67 -12.48 24.64
CA ILE A 327 2.25 -13.09 23.45
C ILE A 327 3.65 -13.56 23.82
N PRO A 328 3.93 -14.88 23.79
CA PRO A 328 5.26 -15.38 24.10
C PRO A 328 6.28 -14.87 23.10
N GLU A 329 7.56 -14.87 23.51
CA GLU A 329 8.64 -14.58 22.60
C GLU A 329 8.68 -15.57 21.44
N GLY A 330 9.21 -15.11 20.31
CA GLY A 330 9.29 -15.92 19.10
C GLY A 330 10.65 -16.57 18.93
N GLY A 331 10.66 -17.74 18.31
CA GLY A 331 11.87 -18.45 17.88
C GLY A 331 11.92 -18.65 16.37
N PRO A 332 13.04 -19.13 15.82
CA PRO A 332 13.09 -19.58 14.43
C PRO A 332 12.24 -20.85 14.25
N MET A 333 11.67 -21.03 13.05
CA MET A 333 10.96 -22.26 12.70
C MET A 333 11.20 -22.64 11.24
N GLU A 334 11.54 -23.90 10.99
CA GLU A 334 11.89 -24.37 9.64
C GLU A 334 10.74 -24.35 8.65
N LYS A 335 9.48 -24.52 9.06
CA LYS A 335 8.32 -24.52 8.15
C LYS A 335 7.13 -23.84 8.78
N VAL A 336 6.89 -22.60 8.35
CA VAL A 336 5.71 -21.83 8.75
C VAL A 336 4.69 -21.87 7.62
N SER A 337 3.51 -22.45 7.88
CA SER A 337 2.34 -22.25 7.03
C SER A 337 1.73 -20.88 7.33
N SER A 338 2.34 -19.83 6.77
CA SER A 338 1.97 -18.44 7.02
C SER A 338 1.11 -17.84 5.90
N HIS A 339 0.24 -16.92 6.27
CA HIS A 339 -0.34 -15.96 5.34
C HIS A 339 0.78 -15.06 4.75
N PRO A 340 0.73 -14.66 3.48
CA PRO A 340 1.75 -13.81 2.87
C PRO A 340 1.84 -12.44 3.55
N VAL A 341 3.04 -11.87 3.50
CA VAL A 341 3.27 -10.48 3.91
C VAL A 341 2.95 -9.59 2.73
N THR A 342 1.86 -8.82 2.80
CA THR A 342 1.40 -7.97 1.69
C THR A 342 1.45 -6.47 2.02
N LEU A 343 1.83 -6.12 3.26
CA LEU A 343 2.06 -4.73 3.71
C LEU A 343 3.51 -4.57 4.17
N ASN A 344 4.14 -3.48 3.76
CA ASN A 344 5.52 -3.19 4.10
C ASN A 344 5.63 -2.52 5.48
N LYS A 345 6.87 -2.40 5.97
CA LYS A 345 7.19 -1.79 7.27
C LYS A 345 6.76 -0.31 7.33
N SER A 346 6.99 0.46 6.26
CA SER A 346 6.67 1.90 6.24
C SER A 346 5.17 2.17 6.42
N GLU A 347 4.31 1.39 5.75
CA GLU A 347 2.86 1.43 5.91
C GLU A 347 2.48 1.09 7.35
N ALA A 348 3.08 0.04 7.92
CA ALA A 348 2.81 -0.35 9.30
C ALA A 348 3.16 0.76 10.30
N VAL A 349 4.31 1.42 10.13
CA VAL A 349 4.73 2.58 10.96
C VAL A 349 3.76 3.74 10.81
N GLN A 350 3.32 4.04 9.58
CA GLN A 350 2.37 5.12 9.32
C GLN A 350 1.03 4.90 10.04
N SER A 351 0.63 3.64 10.25
CA SER A 351 -0.63 3.30 10.92
C SER A 351 -0.63 3.54 12.44
N ILE A 352 0.52 3.69 13.10
CA ILE A 352 0.62 3.66 14.56
C ILE A 352 -0.27 4.72 15.22
N LYS A 353 -0.30 5.95 14.69
CA LYS A 353 -1.18 7.00 15.22
C LYS A 353 -2.67 6.68 15.04
N SER A 354 -3.06 6.04 13.94
CA SER A 354 -4.43 5.56 13.73
C SER A 354 -4.79 4.47 14.73
N ILE A 355 -3.87 3.55 15.03
CA ILE A 355 -4.07 2.49 16.03
C ILE A 355 -4.16 3.10 17.44
N LEU A 356 -3.25 4.03 17.78
CA LEU A 356 -3.26 4.75 19.05
C LEU A 356 -4.59 5.51 19.25
N ALA A 357 -5.07 6.19 18.21
CA ALA A 357 -6.35 6.87 18.24
C ALA A 357 -7.54 5.92 18.35
N HIS A 358 -7.42 4.70 17.80
CA HIS A 358 -8.44 3.67 17.92
C HIS A 358 -8.51 3.13 19.35
N LEU A 359 -7.36 2.95 20.00
CA LEU A 359 -7.22 2.51 21.39
C LEU A 359 -7.77 3.50 22.40
N THR A 360 -7.62 4.82 22.17
CA THR A 360 -7.99 5.85 23.14
C THR A 360 -9.48 5.84 23.47
N VAL A 361 -9.81 5.68 24.76
CA VAL A 361 -11.13 5.88 25.35
C VAL A 361 -11.26 7.34 25.79
N GLY A 362 -12.44 7.96 25.64
CA GLY A 362 -12.63 9.38 26.00
C GLY A 362 -11.88 10.34 25.07
N LYS A 363 -12.04 10.14 23.76
CA LYS A 363 -11.20 10.67 22.67
C LYS A 363 -11.09 12.20 22.59
N LYS A 364 -12.09 12.96 23.04
CA LYS A 364 -12.23 14.41 22.78
C LYS A 364 -11.02 15.29 23.14
N LYS A 365 -10.40 15.09 24.30
CA LYS A 365 -9.26 15.93 24.74
C LYS A 365 -7.91 15.32 24.36
N LYS A 366 -7.78 14.00 24.46
CA LYS A 366 -6.49 13.32 24.28
C LYS A 366 -6.04 13.23 22.82
N LEU A 367 -6.98 13.15 21.87
CA LEU A 367 -6.62 13.06 20.45
C LEU A 367 -6.11 14.37 19.85
N LEU A 368 -6.39 15.53 20.48
CA LEU A 368 -5.85 16.82 20.03
C LEU A 368 -4.31 16.83 20.02
N HIS A 369 -3.69 16.09 20.93
CA HIS A 369 -2.24 15.94 21.03
C HIS A 369 -1.64 14.96 20.00
N LEU A 370 -2.46 14.23 19.24
CA LEU A 370 -1.98 13.21 18.31
C LEU A 370 -1.11 13.80 17.18
N SER A 371 -1.34 15.06 16.82
CA SER A 371 -0.52 15.80 15.85
C SER A 371 0.88 16.10 16.37
N GLU A 372 1.04 16.29 17.68
CA GLU A 372 2.29 16.61 18.38
C GLU A 372 3.21 15.40 18.53
N ILE A 373 2.62 14.19 18.66
CA ILE A 373 3.38 12.95 18.80
C ILE A 373 4.21 12.72 17.54
N ARG A 374 5.53 12.67 17.63
CA ARG A 374 6.37 12.16 16.53
C ARG A 374 6.89 10.79 16.92
N ILE A 375 6.86 9.87 15.96
CA ILE A 375 7.24 8.47 16.17
C ILE A 375 8.56 8.26 15.44
N GLU A 376 9.56 7.80 16.18
CA GLU A 376 10.83 7.37 15.63
C GLU A 376 10.97 5.87 15.86
N VAL A 377 11.24 5.12 14.81
CA VAL A 377 11.32 3.65 14.88
C VAL A 377 12.74 3.26 15.24
N SER A 378 12.91 2.57 16.36
CA SER A 378 14.21 2.07 16.81
C SER A 378 14.51 0.68 16.24
N ARG A 379 13.51 -0.21 16.22
CA ARG A 379 13.63 -1.57 15.69
C ARG A 379 12.28 -2.04 15.15
N SER A 380 12.32 -2.89 14.14
CA SER A 380 11.14 -3.59 13.61
C SER A 380 11.45 -5.04 13.35
N GLU A 381 10.51 -5.92 13.68
CA GLU A 381 10.62 -7.35 13.46
C GLU A 381 9.33 -7.90 12.85
N LEU A 382 9.47 -8.87 11.95
CA LEU A 382 8.34 -9.60 11.40
C LEU A 382 8.03 -10.82 12.27
N VAL A 383 6.95 -10.75 13.04
CA VAL A 383 6.54 -11.82 13.95
C VAL A 383 5.36 -12.58 13.36
N PHE A 384 5.49 -13.90 13.25
CA PHE A 384 4.41 -14.79 12.83
C PHE A 384 3.66 -15.29 14.06
N LEU A 385 2.40 -14.88 14.19
CA LEU A 385 1.55 -15.27 15.32
C LEU A 385 0.65 -16.44 14.93
N PRO A 386 0.52 -17.49 15.76
CA PRO A 386 -0.38 -18.61 15.49
C PRO A 386 -1.83 -18.24 15.77
N PHE A 387 -2.72 -18.61 14.85
CA PHE A 387 -4.17 -18.52 15.02
C PHE A 387 -4.81 -19.89 14.80
N ALA A 388 -5.63 -20.31 15.76
CA ALA A 388 -6.46 -21.49 15.64
C ALA A 388 -7.66 -21.18 14.74
N LYS A 389 -7.87 -21.99 13.70
CA LYS A 389 -9.00 -21.85 12.79
C LYS A 389 -10.27 -22.42 13.43
N LYS A 390 -11.32 -21.60 13.52
CA LYS A 390 -12.71 -22.00 13.74
C LYS A 390 -13.51 -21.86 12.44
N VAL A 391 -14.83 -22.07 12.49
CA VAL A 391 -15.71 -22.03 11.30
C VAL A 391 -15.66 -20.67 10.59
N HIS A 392 -15.82 -19.58 11.33
CA HIS A 392 -15.88 -18.22 10.76
C HIS A 392 -14.69 -17.33 11.12
N ASP A 393 -13.90 -17.72 12.12
CA ASP A 393 -12.84 -16.90 12.69
C ASP A 393 -11.53 -17.68 12.83
N TYR A 394 -10.44 -16.96 12.69
CA TYR A 394 -9.13 -17.31 13.21
C TYR A 394 -8.99 -16.62 14.57
N ILE A 395 -8.71 -17.38 15.63
CA ILE A 395 -8.51 -16.84 16.98
C ILE A 395 -7.04 -17.00 17.35
N GLN A 396 -6.40 -15.91 17.77
CA GLN A 396 -4.99 -15.93 18.16
C GLN A 396 -4.82 -16.81 19.40
N VAL A 397 -3.77 -17.64 19.42
CA VAL A 397 -3.68 -18.74 20.41
C VAL A 397 -3.54 -18.27 21.86
N HIS A 398 -2.92 -17.11 22.10
CA HIS A 398 -2.55 -16.59 23.43
C HIS A 398 -3.44 -15.44 23.92
N THR A 399 -4.32 -14.91 23.06
CA THR A 399 -5.08 -13.69 23.30
C THR A 399 -6.50 -13.86 22.75
N PRO A 400 -7.49 -13.05 23.19
CA PRO A 400 -8.83 -13.09 22.62
C PRO A 400 -8.91 -12.47 21.21
N ALA A 401 -7.78 -12.08 20.62
CA ALA A 401 -7.73 -11.40 19.34
C ALA A 401 -8.23 -12.32 18.22
N ALA A 402 -9.13 -11.81 17.37
CA ALA A 402 -9.79 -12.63 16.36
C ALA A 402 -9.81 -11.95 14.98
N LEU A 403 -9.67 -12.76 13.94
CA LEU A 403 -9.72 -12.37 12.54
C LEU A 403 -10.81 -13.17 11.83
N GLN A 404 -11.80 -12.49 11.26
CA GLN A 404 -12.78 -13.16 10.43
C GLN A 404 -12.14 -13.77 9.18
N VAL A 405 -12.47 -15.02 8.86
CA VAL A 405 -11.97 -15.73 7.68
C VAL A 405 -12.30 -14.96 6.40
N ALA A 406 -13.52 -14.41 6.32
CA ALA A 406 -13.95 -13.59 5.19
C ALA A 406 -13.12 -12.30 5.06
N ALA A 407 -12.81 -11.63 6.17
CA ALA A 407 -12.01 -10.41 6.17
C ALA A 407 -10.61 -10.64 5.58
N VAL A 408 -9.97 -11.76 5.91
CA VAL A 408 -8.67 -12.15 5.36
C VAL A 408 -8.78 -12.46 3.86
N ARG A 409 -9.84 -13.16 3.45
CA ARG A 409 -10.05 -13.54 2.04
C ARG A 409 -10.25 -12.32 1.13
N TYR A 410 -11.12 -11.39 1.53
CA TYR A 410 -11.45 -10.21 0.73
C TYR A 410 -10.46 -9.06 0.91
N GLY A 411 -9.67 -9.07 1.99
CA GLY A 411 -8.67 -8.04 2.28
C GLY A 411 -7.67 -7.80 1.17
N ARG A 412 -7.25 -8.84 0.45
CA ARG A 412 -6.29 -8.74 -0.66
C ARG A 412 -6.84 -8.05 -1.91
N SER A 413 -8.15 -7.89 -2.01
CA SER A 413 -8.80 -7.19 -3.14
C SER A 413 -8.93 -5.68 -2.93
N LEU A 414 -8.54 -5.18 -1.74
CA LEU A 414 -8.60 -3.78 -1.33
C LEU A 414 -7.46 -2.94 -1.91
#